data_AF-A0ABD5VSF7-F1
#
_entry.id   AF-A0ABD5VSF7-F1
#
_cell.length_a   1.000
_cell.length_b   1.000
_cell.length_c   1.000
_cell.angle_alpha   90.00
_cell.angle_beta   90.00
_cell.angle_gamma   90.00
#
_symmetry.space_group_name_H-M   'P 1'
#
loop_
_entity.id
_entity.type
_entity.pdbx_description
1 polymer ?
#
loop_
_entity_poly.entity_id
_entity_poly.type
_entity_poly.pdbx_seq_one_letter_code
_entity_poly.pdbx_strand_id
1 'polypeptide(L)'
;MTRELTISTYLDRFEESISTLESNFDDIDGPLGQPTAGRPLELKLTLSGLRDESAREWTESETARFEALCSRLDTVVDHLGPAYDDQLLVELEYLVDTYPATINYFLGLDPIDIELWDDLNRRDSLEVLLRELRDRHDLREQTAAVEALDTVLKYQYREHLDTLQEYRDIIEKPYFPESFWWRHLDHFETDDENEY
;
A
#
# COMPACT_ATOMS: atom_id res chain seq x y z
N MET A 1 -2.84 13.47 17.02
CA MET A 1 -3.78 12.55 17.70
C MET A 1 -4.47 11.73 16.62
N THR A 2 -3.77 10.73 16.11
CA THR A 2 -4.25 9.87 15.01
C THR A 2 -5.29 8.93 15.59
N ARG A 3 -6.55 9.03 15.17
CA ARG A 3 -7.58 8.06 15.56
C ARG A 3 -7.18 6.73 14.95
N GLU A 4 -6.74 5.80 15.78
CA GLU A 4 -6.53 4.41 15.38
C GLU A 4 -7.87 3.88 14.84
N LEU A 5 -7.90 3.55 13.56
CA LEU A 5 -9.10 3.04 12.89
C LEU A 5 -9.38 1.64 13.44
N THR A 6 -10.64 1.37 13.78
CA THR A 6 -11.03 0.04 14.29
C THR A 6 -11.06 -0.98 13.15
N ILE A 7 -10.92 -2.28 13.47
CA ILE A 7 -11.10 -3.38 12.49
C ILE A 7 -12.44 -3.25 11.75
N SER A 8 -13.52 -2.91 12.46
CA SER A 8 -14.81 -2.61 11.83
C SER A 8 -14.71 -1.51 10.77
N THR A 9 -13.95 -0.44 11.04
CA THR A 9 -13.78 0.67 10.08
C THR A 9 -13.03 0.22 8.83
N TYR A 10 -12.02 -0.65 8.97
CA TYR A 10 -11.33 -1.22 7.81
C TYR A 10 -12.23 -2.17 7.02
N LEU A 11 -13.04 -2.99 7.68
CA LEU A 11 -14.02 -3.86 7.01
C LEU A 11 -15.08 -3.07 6.24
N ASP A 12 -15.57 -1.96 6.83
CA ASP A 12 -16.52 -1.06 6.17
C ASP A 12 -15.91 -0.44 4.91
N ARG A 13 -14.67 0.05 5.01
CA ARG A 13 -13.93 0.59 3.85
C ARG A 13 -13.65 -0.46 2.79
N PHE A 14 -13.35 -1.69 3.20
CA PHE A 14 -13.11 -2.78 2.26
C PHE A 14 -14.39 -3.11 1.47
N GLU A 15 -15.52 -3.22 2.16
CA GLU A 15 -16.82 -3.41 1.52
C GLU A 15 -17.22 -2.26 0.58
N GLU A 16 -16.98 -1.02 0.99
CA GLU A 16 -17.23 0.17 0.17
C GLU A 16 -16.35 0.16 -1.09
N SER A 17 -15.07 -0.20 -0.97
CA SER A 17 -14.15 -0.28 -2.11
C SER A 17 -14.56 -1.36 -3.12
N ILE A 18 -15.00 -2.54 -2.66
CA ILE A 18 -15.51 -3.61 -3.53
C ILE A 18 -16.80 -3.14 -4.23
N SER A 19 -17.71 -2.51 -3.49
CA SER A 19 -18.98 -2.03 -4.05
C SER A 19 -18.77 -0.93 -5.09
N THR A 20 -17.75 -0.09 -4.88
CA THR A 20 -17.34 0.94 -5.83
C THR A 20 -16.74 0.31 -7.09
N LEU A 21 -15.86 -0.68 -6.93
CA LEU A 21 -15.31 -1.44 -8.04
C LEU A 21 -16.42 -2.12 -8.85
N GLU A 22 -17.41 -2.74 -8.21
CA GLU A 22 -18.56 -3.38 -8.89
C GLU A 22 -19.43 -2.40 -9.66
N SER A 23 -19.72 -1.23 -9.07
CA SER A 23 -20.75 -0.33 -9.59
C SER A 23 -20.21 0.68 -10.61
N ASN A 24 -18.95 1.07 -10.47
CA ASN A 24 -18.36 2.20 -11.17
C ASN A 24 -17.10 1.80 -11.92
N PHE A 25 -16.88 0.51 -12.22
CA PHE A 25 -15.66 0.05 -12.89
C PHE A 25 -15.33 0.85 -14.16
N ASP A 26 -16.35 1.09 -15.00
CA ASP A 26 -16.21 1.85 -16.25
C ASP A 26 -15.93 3.35 -16.01
N ASP A 27 -16.25 3.86 -14.81
CA ASP A 27 -15.99 5.24 -14.38
C ASP A 27 -14.68 5.37 -13.59
N ILE A 28 -13.93 4.28 -13.39
CA ILE A 28 -12.56 4.30 -12.84
C ILE A 28 -11.64 4.87 -13.92
N ASP A 29 -11.65 6.20 -14.03
CA ASP A 29 -10.64 6.95 -14.75
C ASP A 29 -9.42 7.09 -13.81
N GLY A 30 -8.30 6.47 -14.19
CA GLY A 30 -7.01 6.70 -13.53
C GLY A 30 -6.59 8.20 -13.52
N PRO A 31 -5.42 8.55 -12.99
CA PRO A 31 -5.38 8.98 -11.59
C PRO A 31 -5.40 10.50 -11.43
N LEU A 32 -6.59 11.05 -11.19
CA LEU A 32 -6.82 12.44 -10.77
C LEU A 32 -8.04 12.56 -9.82
N GLY A 33 -8.18 11.64 -8.85
CA GLY A 33 -9.14 11.79 -7.73
C GLY A 33 -10.40 10.91 -7.75
N GLN A 34 -10.35 9.77 -8.44
CA GLN A 34 -11.41 8.73 -8.46
C GLN A 34 -10.95 7.48 -7.67
N PRO A 35 -11.87 6.62 -7.20
CA PRO A 35 -11.55 5.33 -6.58
C PRO A 35 -10.68 4.46 -7.51
N THR A 36 -9.56 3.94 -7.01
CA THR A 36 -8.63 3.09 -7.77
C THR A 36 -9.05 1.62 -7.75
N ALA A 37 -8.83 0.91 -8.86
CA ALA A 37 -9.04 -0.52 -9.00
C ALA A 37 -8.17 -1.34 -8.04
N GLY A 38 -6.98 -0.83 -7.67
CA GLY A 38 -6.10 -1.44 -6.68
C GLY A 38 -6.56 -1.30 -5.23
N ARG A 39 -7.48 -0.38 -4.92
CA ARG A 39 -7.86 -0.06 -3.53
C ARG A 39 -8.36 -1.25 -2.72
N PRO A 40 -9.23 -2.15 -3.25
CA PRO A 40 -9.65 -3.33 -2.52
C PRO A 40 -8.49 -4.27 -2.16
N LEU A 41 -7.46 -4.36 -3.00
CA LEU A 41 -6.29 -5.22 -2.76
C LEU A 41 -5.45 -4.71 -1.59
N GLU A 42 -5.22 -3.40 -1.52
CA GLU A 42 -4.52 -2.76 -0.40
C GLU A 42 -5.24 -3.01 0.92
N LEU A 43 -6.58 -2.89 0.93
CA LEU A 43 -7.40 -3.13 2.10
C LEU A 43 -7.42 -4.62 2.48
N LYS A 44 -7.46 -5.54 1.51
CA LYS A 44 -7.32 -6.99 1.73
C LYS A 44 -5.98 -7.31 2.39
N LEU A 45 -4.87 -6.73 1.90
CA LEU A 45 -3.55 -6.91 2.50
C LEU A 45 -3.50 -6.35 3.93
N THR A 46 -3.95 -5.12 4.13
CA THR A 46 -3.99 -4.46 5.45
C THR A 46 -4.78 -5.29 6.46
N LEU A 47 -5.99 -5.73 6.09
CA LEU A 47 -6.85 -6.54 6.96
C LEU A 47 -6.24 -7.91 7.24
N SER A 48 -5.58 -8.55 6.27
CA SER A 48 -4.87 -9.82 6.46
C SER A 48 -3.76 -9.67 7.49
N GLY A 49 -2.91 -8.65 7.32
CA GLY A 49 -1.85 -8.35 8.28
C GLY A 49 -2.38 -8.03 9.68
N LEU A 50 -3.43 -7.21 9.76
CA LEU A 50 -4.08 -6.89 11.04
C LEU A 50 -4.70 -8.12 11.70
N ARG A 51 -5.06 -9.16 10.94
CA ARG A 51 -5.54 -10.42 11.49
C ARG A 51 -4.42 -11.25 12.08
N ASP A 52 -3.28 -11.28 11.40
CA ASP A 52 -2.16 -12.14 11.77
C ASP A 52 -1.32 -11.54 12.92
N GLU A 53 -1.21 -10.21 13.00
CA GLU A 53 -0.40 -9.49 13.99
C GLU A 53 -1.22 -8.85 15.14
N SER A 54 -2.55 -8.96 15.12
CA SER A 54 -3.36 -8.34 16.17
C SER A 54 -3.09 -8.95 17.55
N ALA A 55 -2.78 -8.09 18.53
CA ALA A 55 -2.68 -8.48 19.94
C ALA A 55 -4.02 -9.00 20.53
N ARG A 56 -5.15 -8.74 19.85
CA ARG A 56 -6.46 -9.31 20.18
C ARG A 56 -6.88 -10.31 19.11
N GLU A 57 -7.60 -11.34 19.52
CA GLU A 57 -8.30 -12.19 18.56
C GLU A 57 -9.43 -11.40 17.88
N TRP A 58 -9.58 -11.63 16.58
CA TRP A 58 -10.75 -11.20 15.85
C TRP A 58 -11.97 -12.01 16.30
N THR A 59 -13.12 -11.35 16.39
CA THR A 59 -14.37 -12.07 16.68
C THR A 59 -14.76 -12.96 15.51
N GLU A 60 -15.53 -14.03 15.77
CA GLU A 60 -16.07 -14.89 14.71
C GLU A 60 -16.80 -14.08 13.62
N SER A 61 -17.51 -13.02 14.02
CA SER A 61 -18.23 -12.15 13.09
C SER A 61 -17.29 -11.29 12.23
N GLU A 62 -16.17 -10.81 12.77
CA GLU A 62 -15.17 -10.06 12.00
C GLU A 62 -14.47 -10.97 11.00
N THR A 63 -14.07 -12.17 11.42
CA THR A 63 -13.44 -13.18 10.56
C THR A 63 -14.37 -13.60 9.43
N ALA A 64 -15.63 -13.97 9.75
CA ALA A 64 -16.59 -14.37 8.74
C ALA A 64 -16.90 -13.24 7.75
N ARG A 65 -16.96 -11.98 8.23
CA ARG A 65 -17.15 -10.81 7.35
C ARG A 65 -15.96 -10.61 6.42
N PHE A 66 -14.75 -10.70 6.93
CA PHE A 66 -13.53 -10.58 6.11
C PHE A 66 -13.44 -11.65 5.03
N GLU A 67 -13.70 -12.91 5.38
CA GLU A 67 -13.70 -14.03 4.42
C GLU A 67 -14.77 -13.85 3.34
N ALA A 68 -15.98 -13.41 3.74
CA ALA A 68 -17.04 -13.11 2.79
C ALA A 68 -16.67 -11.97 1.84
N LEU A 69 -16.03 -10.90 2.33
CA LEU A 69 -15.56 -9.79 1.50
C LEU A 69 -14.43 -10.21 0.56
N CYS A 70 -13.48 -11.02 1.02
CA CYS A 70 -12.45 -11.60 0.14
C CYS A 70 -13.09 -12.43 -0.99
N SER A 71 -14.04 -13.31 -0.66
CA SER A 71 -14.72 -14.13 -1.66
C SER A 71 -15.53 -13.29 -2.65
N ARG A 72 -16.15 -12.20 -2.17
CA ARG A 72 -16.85 -11.24 -3.03
C ARG A 72 -15.88 -10.54 -3.97
N LEU A 73 -14.76 -10.02 -3.47
CA LEU A 73 -13.73 -9.40 -4.31
C LEU A 73 -13.25 -10.36 -5.40
N ASP A 74 -12.93 -11.61 -5.04
CA ASP A 74 -12.45 -12.60 -6.01
C ASP A 74 -13.52 -12.85 -7.11
N THR A 75 -14.81 -12.90 -6.74
CA THR A 75 -15.92 -13.02 -7.71
C THR A 75 -16.02 -11.82 -8.64
N VAL A 76 -15.81 -10.60 -8.13
CA VAL A 76 -15.85 -9.36 -8.91
C VAL A 76 -14.69 -9.31 -9.89
N VAL A 77 -13.49 -9.63 -9.43
CA VAL A 77 -12.28 -9.69 -10.26
C VAL A 77 -12.45 -10.73 -11.38
N ASP A 78 -12.96 -11.92 -11.05
CA ASP A 78 -13.26 -12.96 -12.04
C ASP A 78 -14.30 -12.51 -13.08
N HIS A 79 -15.29 -11.71 -12.66
CA HIS A 79 -16.33 -11.18 -13.56
C HIS A 79 -15.78 -10.10 -14.51
N LEU A 80 -14.97 -9.18 -13.99
CA LEU A 80 -14.32 -8.12 -14.77
C LEU A 80 -13.23 -8.68 -15.70
N GLY A 81 -12.58 -9.76 -15.28
CA GLY A 81 -11.62 -10.51 -16.07
C GLY A 81 -10.44 -9.63 -16.53
N PRO A 82 -9.97 -9.78 -17.79
CA PRO A 82 -8.79 -9.06 -18.28
C PRO A 82 -8.89 -7.54 -18.20
N ALA A 83 -10.10 -6.96 -18.24
CA ALA A 83 -10.25 -5.51 -18.14
C ALA A 83 -9.79 -4.98 -16.77
N TYR A 84 -9.96 -5.77 -15.70
CA TYR A 84 -9.46 -5.42 -14.37
C TYR A 84 -7.94 -5.40 -14.34
N ASP A 85 -7.29 -6.43 -14.92
CA ASP A 85 -5.84 -6.50 -15.02
C ASP A 85 -5.26 -5.33 -15.83
N ASP A 86 -5.89 -4.96 -16.95
CA ASP A 86 -5.50 -3.81 -17.76
C ASP A 86 -5.58 -2.50 -16.94
N GLN A 87 -6.63 -2.33 -16.13
CA GLN A 87 -6.77 -1.16 -15.27
C GLN A 87 -5.70 -1.10 -14.16
N LEU A 88 -5.40 -2.24 -13.53
CA LEU A 88 -4.31 -2.31 -12.55
C LEU A 88 -2.95 -1.98 -13.18
N LEU A 89 -2.72 -2.39 -14.43
CA LEU A 89 -1.49 -2.06 -15.15
C LEU A 89 -1.39 -0.56 -15.43
N VAL A 90 -2.48 0.09 -15.85
CA VAL A 90 -2.53 1.55 -16.04
C VAL A 90 -2.23 2.29 -14.73
N GLU A 91 -2.77 1.82 -13.61
CA GLU A 91 -2.48 2.39 -12.29
C GLU A 91 -1.01 2.22 -11.90
N LEU A 92 -0.43 1.04 -12.13
CA LEU A 92 0.97 0.77 -11.87
C LEU A 92 1.88 1.69 -12.70
N GLU A 93 1.62 1.81 -14.00
CA GLU A 93 2.39 2.66 -14.91
C GLU A 93 2.32 4.13 -14.47
N TYR A 94 1.14 4.63 -14.12
CA TYR A 94 1.00 5.99 -13.60
C TYR A 94 1.81 6.21 -12.33
N LEU A 95 1.75 5.28 -11.37
CA LEU A 95 2.50 5.42 -10.12
C LEU A 95 4.00 5.38 -10.38
N VAL A 96 4.48 4.50 -11.27
CA VAL A 96 5.89 4.45 -11.68
C VAL A 96 6.34 5.76 -12.33
N ASP A 97 5.49 6.37 -13.16
CA ASP A 97 5.81 7.63 -13.84
C ASP A 97 5.79 8.85 -12.91
N THR A 98 4.91 8.85 -11.91
CA THR A 98 4.67 10.04 -11.06
C THR A 98 5.37 10.00 -9.70
N TYR A 99 5.62 8.81 -9.13
CA TYR A 99 6.28 8.68 -7.83
C TYR A 99 7.69 9.28 -7.78
N PRO A 100 8.54 9.22 -8.83
CA PRO A 100 9.85 9.88 -8.82
C PRO A 100 9.79 11.39 -8.54
N ALA A 101 8.70 12.06 -8.94
CA ALA A 101 8.54 13.48 -8.67
C ALA A 101 8.25 13.79 -7.19
N THR A 102 7.79 12.80 -6.41
CA THR A 102 7.35 12.98 -5.02
C THR A 102 8.44 12.53 -4.04
N ILE A 103 9.05 11.36 -4.28
CA ILE A 103 10.11 10.82 -3.43
C ILE A 103 11.34 11.74 -3.28
N ASN A 104 11.59 12.61 -4.26
CA ASN A 104 12.68 13.60 -4.20
C ASN A 104 12.42 14.70 -3.15
N TYR A 105 11.18 14.88 -2.75
CA TYR A 105 10.76 15.81 -1.70
C TYR A 105 10.33 15.07 -0.43
N PHE A 106 10.74 13.81 -0.26
CA PHE A 106 10.51 13.05 0.95
C PHE A 106 11.04 13.85 2.16
N LEU A 107 10.16 14.19 3.11
CA LEU A 107 10.41 15.10 4.25
C LEU A 107 10.75 16.57 3.90
N GLY A 108 10.70 16.94 2.62
CA GLY A 108 11.05 18.27 2.12
C GLY A 108 9.87 19.23 1.95
N LEU A 109 8.64 18.78 2.16
CA LEU A 109 7.41 19.56 2.00
C LEU A 109 6.61 19.61 3.31
N ASP A 110 6.01 20.77 3.58
CA ASP A 110 5.17 21.01 4.75
C ASP A 110 3.67 20.89 4.39
N PRO A 111 2.86 20.22 5.22
CA PRO A 111 3.25 19.59 6.49
C PRO A 111 3.79 18.16 6.30
N ILE A 112 4.93 17.88 6.92
CA ILE A 112 5.70 16.64 6.76
C ILE A 112 4.87 15.37 7.01
N ASP A 113 3.94 15.40 7.97
CA ASP A 113 3.12 14.24 8.33
C ASP A 113 2.18 13.81 7.19
N ILE A 114 1.57 14.78 6.48
CA ILE A 114 0.67 14.48 5.35
C ILE A 114 1.48 13.91 4.18
N GLU A 115 2.60 14.55 3.84
CA GLU A 115 3.44 14.15 2.70
C GLU A 115 4.05 12.77 2.93
N LEU A 116 4.50 12.50 4.15
CA LEU A 116 5.01 11.19 4.55
C LEU A 116 3.92 10.10 4.46
N TRP A 117 2.69 10.41 4.87
CA TRP A 117 1.56 9.49 4.69
C TRP A 117 1.33 9.17 3.21
N ASP A 118 1.30 10.20 2.37
CA ASP A 118 1.03 10.05 0.94
C ASP A 118 2.16 9.28 0.22
N ASP A 119 3.42 9.58 0.54
CA ASP A 119 4.58 8.89 -0.04
C ASP A 119 4.60 7.40 0.31
N LEU A 120 4.37 7.06 1.58
CA LEU A 120 4.39 5.66 2.00
C LEU A 120 3.17 4.90 1.47
N ASN A 121 2.01 5.54 1.39
CA ASN A 121 0.82 4.92 0.79
C ASN A 121 1.05 4.65 -0.71
N ARG A 122 1.66 5.58 -1.46
CA ARG A 122 2.02 5.34 -2.87
C ARG A 122 3.01 4.19 -3.02
N ARG A 123 3.98 4.07 -2.11
CA ARG A 123 4.92 2.95 -2.13
C ARG A 123 4.25 1.62 -1.80
N ASP A 124 3.29 1.59 -0.88
CA ASP A 124 2.47 0.41 -0.61
C ASP A 124 1.66 0.00 -1.85
N SER A 125 1.01 0.96 -2.51
CA SER A 125 0.25 0.73 -3.75
C SER A 125 1.12 0.10 -4.84
N LEU A 126 2.33 0.63 -5.05
CA LEU A 126 3.29 0.05 -6.01
C LEU A 126 3.59 -1.42 -5.70
N GLU A 127 3.86 -1.75 -4.43
CA GLU A 127 4.16 -3.13 -4.02
C GLU A 127 2.97 -4.06 -4.23
N VAL A 128 1.78 -3.61 -3.85
CA VAL A 128 0.54 -4.38 -3.98
C VAL A 128 0.26 -4.68 -5.46
N LEU A 129 0.34 -3.67 -6.33
CA LEU A 129 0.10 -3.82 -7.77
C LEU A 129 1.14 -4.73 -8.43
N LEU A 130 2.43 -4.55 -8.10
CA LEU A 130 3.50 -5.42 -8.60
C LEU A 130 3.25 -6.89 -8.22
N ARG A 131 2.87 -7.16 -6.97
CA ARG A 131 2.57 -8.52 -6.51
C ARG A 131 1.38 -9.13 -7.22
N GLU A 132 0.32 -8.35 -7.40
CA GLU A 132 -0.91 -8.83 -8.04
C GLU A 132 -0.67 -9.18 -9.51
N LEU A 133 0.09 -8.35 -10.23
CA LEU A 133 0.27 -8.47 -11.67
C LEU A 133 1.44 -9.38 -12.09
N ARG A 134 2.40 -9.68 -11.21
CA ARG A 134 3.68 -10.36 -11.58
C ARG A 134 3.52 -11.69 -12.31
N ASP A 135 2.46 -12.44 -11.99
CA ASP A 135 2.26 -13.78 -12.52
C ASP A 135 1.50 -13.75 -13.85
N ARG A 136 0.98 -12.57 -14.25
CA ARG A 136 0.13 -12.37 -15.42
C ARG A 136 0.75 -11.42 -16.47
N HIS A 137 1.68 -10.56 -16.07
CA HIS A 137 2.31 -9.55 -16.95
C HIS A 137 3.84 -9.57 -16.88
N ASP A 138 4.50 -9.13 -17.96
CA ASP A 138 5.94 -8.86 -17.97
C ASP A 138 6.20 -7.47 -17.36
N LEU A 139 6.57 -7.44 -16.08
CA LEU A 139 6.76 -6.21 -15.30
C LEU A 139 8.23 -5.82 -15.13
N ARG A 140 9.13 -6.29 -16.01
CA ARG A 140 10.57 -6.07 -15.84
C ARG A 140 10.95 -4.59 -15.79
N GLU A 141 10.32 -3.75 -16.61
CA GLU A 141 10.61 -2.31 -16.65
C GLU A 141 10.10 -1.61 -15.38
N GLN A 142 8.85 -1.88 -14.99
CA GLN A 142 8.24 -1.31 -13.78
C GLN A 142 8.99 -1.75 -12.52
N THR A 143 9.39 -3.02 -12.44
CA THR A 143 10.18 -3.56 -11.32
C THR A 143 11.53 -2.86 -11.22
N ALA A 144 12.26 -2.72 -12.33
CA ALA A 144 13.54 -2.01 -12.34
C ALA A 144 13.40 -0.53 -11.94
N ALA A 145 12.30 0.12 -12.35
CA ALA A 145 12.01 1.50 -11.95
C ALA A 145 11.73 1.62 -10.45
N VAL A 146 10.92 0.71 -9.88
CA VAL A 146 10.64 0.68 -8.44
C VAL A 146 11.89 0.34 -7.62
N GLU A 147 12.75 -0.56 -8.08
CA GLU A 147 14.04 -0.85 -7.42
C GLU A 147 14.98 0.37 -7.38
N ALA A 148 14.98 1.18 -8.45
CA ALA A 148 15.73 2.44 -8.46
C ALA A 148 15.15 3.44 -7.45
N LEU A 149 13.82 3.52 -7.35
CA LEU A 149 13.14 4.36 -6.35
C LEU A 149 13.41 3.89 -4.92
N ASP A 150 13.43 2.58 -4.68
CA ASP A 150 13.79 2.00 -3.39
C ASP A 150 15.21 2.35 -2.97
N THR A 151 16.14 2.46 -3.92
CA THR A 151 17.51 2.90 -3.63
C THR A 151 17.52 4.35 -3.12
N VAL A 152 16.72 5.23 -3.73
CA VAL A 152 16.56 6.62 -3.28
C VAL A 152 15.88 6.66 -1.91
N LEU A 153 14.80 5.89 -1.71
CA LEU A 153 14.08 5.86 -0.44
C LEU A 153 14.96 5.38 0.71
N LYS A 154 15.76 4.32 0.50
CA LYS A 154 16.72 3.83 1.50
C LYS A 154 17.76 4.89 1.85
N TYR A 155 18.24 5.65 0.87
CA TYR A 155 19.14 6.77 1.14
C TYR A 155 18.46 7.83 2.01
N GLN A 156 17.22 8.22 1.68
CA GLN A 156 16.45 9.17 2.48
C GLN A 156 16.23 8.67 3.92
N TYR A 157 15.92 7.37 4.09
CA TYR A 157 15.75 6.76 5.41
C TYR A 157 17.01 6.84 6.27
N ARG A 158 18.18 6.59 5.67
CA ARG A 158 19.48 6.66 6.38
C ARG A 158 19.87 8.08 6.74
N GLU A 159 19.74 9.02 5.81
CA GLU A 159 20.15 10.42 6.03
C GLU A 159 19.24 11.16 7.02
N HIS A 160 17.98 10.72 7.16
CA HIS A 160 16.97 11.41 7.96
C HIS A 160 16.36 10.53 9.07
N LEU A 161 17.09 9.52 9.53
CA LEU A 161 16.59 8.56 10.52
C LEU A 161 16.07 9.23 11.80
N ASP A 162 16.81 10.20 12.35
CA ASP A 162 16.39 10.94 13.55
C ASP A 162 15.02 11.63 13.36
N THR A 163 14.81 12.28 12.21
CA THR A 163 13.53 12.91 11.87
C THR A 163 12.44 11.86 11.67
N LEU A 164 12.74 10.74 11.00
CA LEU A 164 11.78 9.66 10.80
C LEU A 164 11.34 9.01 12.11
N GLN A 165 12.23 8.90 13.10
CA GLN A 165 11.86 8.43 14.43
C GLN A 165 10.82 9.33 15.12
N GLU A 166 10.83 10.65 14.87
CA GLU A 166 9.77 11.55 15.37
C GLU A 166 8.39 11.23 14.77
N TYR A 167 8.37 10.59 13.59
CA TYR A 167 7.17 10.16 12.87
C TYR A 167 6.96 8.63 12.89
N ARG A 168 7.59 7.92 13.83
CA ARG A 168 7.50 6.44 13.94
C ARG A 168 6.05 5.92 13.90
N ASP A 169 5.13 6.57 14.61
CA ASP A 169 3.70 6.18 14.63
C ASP A 169 3.01 6.23 13.25
N ILE A 170 3.52 7.05 12.33
CA ILE A 170 3.02 7.16 10.95
C ILE A 170 3.63 6.06 10.08
N ILE A 171 4.95 5.88 10.19
CA ILE A 171 5.73 4.98 9.35
C ILE A 171 5.49 3.53 9.73
N GLU A 172 5.65 3.21 11.02
CA GLU A 172 5.61 1.85 11.52
C GLU A 172 4.21 1.27 11.49
N LYS A 173 4.11 0.15 10.80
CA LYS A 173 2.87 -0.60 10.63
C LYS A 173 3.23 -2.08 10.75
N PRO A 174 3.38 -2.60 11.98
CA PRO A 174 3.92 -3.95 12.24
C PRO A 174 3.16 -5.08 11.54
N TYR A 175 1.90 -4.83 11.20
CA TYR A 175 1.05 -5.75 10.45
C TYR A 175 1.41 -5.90 8.97
N PHE A 176 2.25 -5.05 8.40
CA PHE A 176 2.79 -5.29 7.06
C PHE A 176 3.89 -6.35 7.10
N PRO A 177 3.99 -7.23 6.09
CA PRO A 177 5.07 -8.21 6.05
C PRO A 177 6.43 -7.54 5.87
N GLU A 178 7.51 -8.19 6.28
CA GLU A 178 8.90 -7.67 6.23
C GLU A 178 9.35 -7.16 4.86
N SER A 179 8.74 -7.70 3.81
CA SER A 179 8.96 -7.26 2.43
C SER A 179 8.54 -5.81 2.17
N PHE A 180 7.68 -5.22 3.00
CA PHE A 180 7.38 -3.79 3.05
C PHE A 180 8.37 -3.10 4.00
N TRP A 181 9.66 -3.21 3.70
CA TRP A 181 10.73 -2.77 4.60
C TRP A 181 10.63 -1.29 5.02
N TRP A 182 10.00 -0.43 4.20
CA TRP A 182 9.76 0.99 4.51
C TRP A 182 8.68 1.20 5.58
N ARG A 183 7.96 0.14 5.99
CA ARG A 183 7.01 0.15 7.11
C ARG A 183 7.62 -0.33 8.42
N HIS A 184 8.93 -0.63 8.44
CA HIS A 184 9.66 -1.21 9.56
C HIS A 184 10.96 -0.41 9.80
N LEU A 185 10.90 0.62 10.65
CA LEU A 185 12.05 1.51 10.89
C LEU A 185 13.20 0.81 11.61
N ASP A 186 12.90 -0.19 12.45
CA ASP A 186 13.88 -0.96 13.22
C ASP A 186 14.98 -1.60 12.33
N HIS A 187 14.71 -1.82 11.03
CA HIS A 187 15.72 -2.28 10.07
C HIS A 187 16.87 -1.29 9.82
N PHE A 188 16.65 0.00 10.06
CA PHE A 188 17.62 1.05 9.83
C PHE A 188 18.35 1.47 11.11
N GLU A 189 17.90 1.00 12.27
CA GLU A 189 18.52 1.30 13.57
C GLU A 189 19.76 0.45 13.86
N THR A 190 20.01 -0.59 13.07
CA THR A 190 21.07 -1.59 13.31
C THR A 190 22.24 -1.55 12.32
N ASP A 191 22.16 -0.72 11.28
CA ASP A 191 23.21 -0.60 10.23
C ASP A 191 24.41 0.28 10.65
N ASP A 192 24.42 0.83 11.87
CA ASP A 192 25.46 1.76 12.35
C ASP A 192 26.81 1.12 12.76
N GLU A 193 26.95 -0.21 12.69
CA GLU A 193 28.20 -0.88 13.12
C GLU A 193 29.00 -1.63 12.04
N ASN A 194 28.53 -1.82 10.81
CA ASN A 194 29.36 -2.48 9.79
C ASN A 194 29.03 -2.02 8.37
N GLU A 195 29.73 -1.01 7.86
CA GLU A 195 30.33 -0.99 6.51
C GLU A 195 30.99 0.37 6.19
N TYR A 196 32.27 0.49 6.57
CA TYR A 196 33.29 1.31 5.88
C TYR A 196 34.64 0.60 5.94
#